data_AF-A0A358NDG6-F1
#
_entry.id   AF-A0A358NDG6-F1
#
_cell.length_a   1.000
_cell.length_b   1.000
_cell.length_c   1.000
_cell.angle_alpha   90.00
_cell.angle_beta   90.00
_cell.angle_gamma   90.00
#
_symmetry.space_group_name_H-M   'P 1'
#
loop_
_entity.id
_entity.type
_entity.pdbx_description
1 polymer ?
#
loop_
_entity_poly.entity_id
_entity_poly.type
_entity_poly.pdbx_seq_one_letter_code
_entity_poly.pdbx_strand_id
1 'polypeptide(L)' 'TSWLALGIALVASSLVFGLFHPITKLYIFLAALMGLYFGGLLLYTGNLLVPIAAHATYDAVQLILTARNERREVTQTA' A
#
# COMPACT_ATOMS: atom_id res chain seq x y z
N THR A 1 21.88 -13.80 7.05
CA THR A 1 21.11 -12.82 7.86
C THR A 1 20.17 -13.57 8.77
N SER A 2 20.02 -13.18 10.04
CA SER A 2 19.10 -13.87 10.95
C SER A 2 17.65 -13.54 10.61
N TRP A 3 16.74 -14.50 10.78
CA TRP A 3 15.31 -14.32 10.51
C TRP A 3 14.70 -13.20 11.38
N LEU A 4 15.22 -13.04 12.60
CA LEU A 4 14.86 -11.95 13.50
C LEU A 4 15.21 -10.57 12.90
N ALA A 5 16.42 -10.42 12.34
CA ALA A 5 16.84 -9.16 11.73
C ALA A 5 15.97 -8.79 10.51
N LEU A 6 15.59 -9.79 9.69
CA LEU A 6 14.69 -9.58 8.56
C LEU A 6 13.28 -9.17 9.03
N GLY A 7 12.75 -9.81 10.06
CA GLY A 7 11.46 -9.45 10.66
C GLY A 7 11.45 -8.01 11.20
N ILE A 8 12.51 -7.62 11.92
CA ILE A 8 12.64 -6.24 12.44
C ILE A 8 12.73 -5.24 11.29
N ALA A 9 13.54 -5.51 10.27
CA ALA A 9 13.68 -4.62 9.11
C ALA A 9 12.36 -4.48 8.35
N LEU A 10 11.60 -5.57 8.18
CA LEU A 10 10.29 -5.54 7.54
C LEU A 10 9.30 -4.67 8.33
N VAL A 11 9.19 -4.87 9.64
CA VAL A 11 8.28 -4.07 10.48
C VAL A 11 8.70 -2.61 10.50
N ALA A 12 9.98 -2.31 10.72
CA ALA A 12 10.48 -0.95 10.78
C ALA A 12 10.27 -0.18 9.47
N SER A 13 10.63 -0.79 8.34
CA SER A 13 10.41 -0.18 7.01
C SER A 13 8.92 0.03 6.71
N SER A 14 8.05 -0.89 7.13
CA SER A 14 6.60 -0.76 6.95
C SER A 14 6.01 0.38 7.79
N LEU A 15 6.47 0.55 9.04
CA LEU A 15 6.06 1.67 9.88
C LEU A 15 6.52 3.01 9.27
N VAL A 16 7.78 3.09 8.82
CA VAL A 16 8.30 4.28 8.14
C VAL A 16 7.48 4.58 6.89
N PHE A 17 7.19 3.58 6.07
CA PHE A 17 6.35 3.72 4.89
C PHE A 17 4.98 4.33 5.24
N GLY A 18 4.29 3.82 6.26
CA GLY A 18 3.02 4.40 6.72
C GLY A 18 3.13 5.84 7.18
N LEU A 19 4.20 6.19 7.91
CA LEU A 19 4.44 7.56 8.39
C LEU A 19 4.66 8.57 7.25
N PHE A 20 5.13 8.13 6.09
CA PHE A 20 5.26 8.95 4.88
C PHE A 20 3.94 9.12 4.09
N HIS A 21 2.81 8.59 4.60
CA HIS A 21 1.48 8.72 3.99
C HIS A 21 0.48 9.46 4.91
N PRO A 22 0.73 10.72 5.33
CA PRO A 22 -0.01 11.37 6.40
C PRO A 22 -1.32 12.06 5.94
N ILE A 23 -2.19 11.36 5.20
CA ILE A 23 -3.51 11.92 4.80
C ILE A 23 -4.50 11.84 5.97
N THR A 24 -4.65 10.66 6.57
CA THR A 24 -5.45 10.45 7.79
C THR A 24 -4.76 9.42 8.68
N LYS A 25 -5.11 9.38 9.98
CA LYS A 25 -4.58 8.34 10.89
C LYS A 25 -4.87 6.92 10.40
N LEU A 26 -6.06 6.71 9.84
CA LEU A 26 -6.44 5.44 9.24
C LEU A 26 -5.59 5.13 8.01
N TYR A 27 -5.34 6.11 7.15
CA TYR A 27 -4.51 5.93 5.96
C TYR A 27 -3.05 5.61 6.30
N ILE A 28 -2.47 6.24 7.33
CA ILE A 28 -1.14 5.89 7.86
C ILE A 28 -1.09 4.41 8.27
N PHE A 29 -2.10 3.95 9.02
CA PHE A 29 -2.20 2.57 9.46
C PHE A 29 -2.35 1.59 8.28
N LEU A 30 -3.24 1.89 7.33
CA LEU A 30 -3.44 1.08 6.13
C LEU A 30 -2.17 1.04 5.27
N ALA A 31 -1.49 2.17 5.08
CA ALA A 31 -0.23 2.23 4.35
C ALA A 31 0.86 1.38 5.04
N ALA A 32 0.96 1.40 6.38
CA ALA A 32 1.88 0.52 7.10
C ALA A 32 1.56 -0.96 6.89
N LEU A 33 0.28 -1.35 6.86
CA LEU A 33 -0.14 -2.72 6.52
C LEU A 33 0.24 -3.09 5.07
N MET A 34 0.07 -2.16 4.12
CA MET A 34 0.51 -2.38 2.74
C MET A 34 2.03 -2.55 2.65
N GLY A 35 2.81 -1.81 3.45
CA GLY A 35 4.26 -2.00 3.58
C GLY A 35 4.62 -3.43 4.02
N LEU A 36 3.93 -3.96 5.05
CA LEU A 36 4.13 -5.33 5.51
C LEU A 36 3.79 -6.35 4.42
N TYR A 37 2.68 -6.11 3.70
CA TYR A 37 2.23 -6.97 2.62
C TYR A 37 3.24 -7.01 1.45
N PHE A 38 3.66 -5.85 0.94
CA PHE A 38 4.61 -5.77 -0.17
C PHE A 38 6.00 -6.29 0.21
N GLY A 39 6.50 -5.94 1.40
CA GLY A 39 7.76 -6.49 1.89
C GLY A 39 7.68 -8.00 2.13
N GLY A 40 6.55 -8.50 2.62
CA GLY A 40 6.28 -9.93 2.75
C GLY A 40 6.27 -10.66 1.41
N LEU A 41 5.63 -10.10 0.38
CA LEU A 41 5.67 -10.63 -0.99
C LEU A 41 7.10 -10.70 -1.53
N LEU A 42 7.91 -9.66 -1.31
CA LEU A 42 9.32 -9.68 -1.71
C LEU A 42 10.08 -10.81 -1.02
N LEU A 43 9.95 -10.94 0.31
CA LEU A 43 10.65 -11.97 1.07
C LEU A 43 10.19 -13.39 0.71
N TYR A 44 8.91 -13.57 0.42
CA TYR A 44 8.35 -14.87 0.04
C TYR A 44 8.73 -15.29 -1.38
N THR A 45 8.73 -14.35 -2.33
CA THR A 45 8.94 -14.67 -3.75
C THR A 45 10.37 -14.46 -4.22
N GLY A 46 11.17 -13.66 -3.50
CA GLY A 46 12.49 -13.21 -3.96
C GLY A 46 12.47 -12.35 -5.22
N ASN A 47 11.29 -11.86 -5.63
CA ASN A 47 11.10 -11.16 -6.90
C ASN A 47 10.45 -9.79 -6.68
N LEU A 48 11.17 -8.72 -7.07
CA LEU A 48 10.70 -7.35 -6.94
C LEU A 48 9.48 -7.03 -7.84
N LEU A 49 9.30 -7.73 -8.96
CA LEU A 49 8.18 -7.47 -9.87
C LEU A 49 6.82 -7.79 -9.21
N VAL A 50 6.80 -8.75 -8.29
CA VAL A 50 5.57 -9.18 -7.59
C VAL A 50 4.97 -8.05 -6.73
N PRO A 51 5.69 -7.45 -5.75
CA PRO A 51 5.16 -6.33 -4.98
C PRO A 51 4.92 -5.07 -5.84
N ILE A 52 5.72 -4.84 -6.89
CA ILE A 52 5.49 -3.73 -7.82
C ILE A 52 4.13 -3.87 -8.52
N ALA A 53 3.84 -5.05 -9.06
CA ALA A 53 2.57 -5.32 -9.74
C ALA A 53 1.38 -5.24 -8.77
N ALA A 54 1.55 -5.74 -7.54
CA ALA A 54 0.53 -5.66 -6.50
C ALA A 54 0.21 -4.20 -6.14
N HIS A 55 1.23 -3.36 -5.94
CA HIS A 55 1.07 -1.93 -5.68
C HIS A 55 0.39 -1.20 -6.83
N ALA A 56 0.87 -1.39 -8.06
CA ALA A 56 0.30 -0.74 -9.24
C ALA A 56 -1.19 -1.11 -9.44
N THR A 57 -1.54 -2.38 -9.18
CA THR A 57 -2.92 -2.84 -9.25
C THR A 57 -3.80 -2.18 -8.20
N TYR A 58 -3.32 -2.07 -6.96
CA TYR A 58 -4.03 -1.40 -5.88
C TYR A 58 -4.33 0.06 -6.24
N ASP A 59 -3.34 0.80 -6.70
CA ASP A 59 -3.49 2.21 -7.09
C ASP A 59 -4.44 2.38 -8.29
N ALA A 60 -4.33 1.50 -9.28
CA ALA A 60 -5.21 1.52 -10.44
C ALA A 60 -6.68 1.33 -10.03
N VAL A 61 -6.95 0.38 -9.11
CA VAL A 61 -8.30 0.17 -8.57
C VAL A 61 -8.78 1.41 -7.81
N GLN A 62 -7.94 1.98 -6.94
CA GLN A 62 -8.32 3.20 -6.22
C GLN A 62 -8.64 4.35 -7.17
N LEU A 63 -7.79 4.62 -8.15
CA LEU A 63 -7.98 5.70 -9.12
C LEU A 63 -9.26 5.51 -9.93
N ILE A 64 -9.55 4.28 -10.38
CA ILE A 64 -10.78 3.96 -11.12
C ILE A 64 -12.01 4.20 -10.25
N LEU A 65 -11.99 3.78 -8.99
CA LEU A 65 -13.12 3.95 -8.06
C LEU A 65 -13.35 5.43 -7.74
N THR A 66 -12.30 6.18 -7.43
CA THR A 66 -12.38 7.62 -7.17
C THR A 66 -12.94 8.36 -8.39
N ALA A 67 -12.40 8.11 -9.59
CA ALA A 67 -12.90 8.74 -10.82
C ALA A 67 -14.36 8.35 -11.14
N ARG A 68 -14.82 7.16 -10.74
CA ARG A 68 -16.24 6.76 -10.88
C ARG A 68 -17.14 7.49 -9.88
N ASN A 69 -16.68 7.71 -8.66
CA ASN A 69 -17.43 8.42 -7.63
C ASN A 69 -17.61 9.90 -8.01
N GLU A 70 -16.53 10.56 -8.44
CA GLU A 70 -16.58 11.95 -8.90
C GLU A 70 -17.59 12.14 -10.06
N ARG A 71 -17.61 11.24 -11.05
CA ARG A 71 -18.59 11.29 -12.15
C ARG A 71 -20.05 11.13 -11.68
N ARG A 72 -20.28 10.30 -10.66
CA ARG A 72 -21.62 10.08 -10.10
C ARG A 72 -22.11 11.29 -9.32
N GLU A 73 -21.23 11.97 -8.60
CA GLU A 73 -21.55 13.20 -7.89
C GLU A 73 -21.95 14.31 -8.87
N VAL A 74 -21.16 14.54 -9.93
CA VAL A 74 -21.47 15.53 -10.98
C VAL A 74 -22.83 15.27 -11.63
N THR A 75 -23.16 14.01 -11.92
CA THR A 75 -24.45 13.65 -12.54
C THR A 75 -25.65 13.87 -11.61
N GLN A 76 -25.48 13.75 -10.29
CA GLN A 76 -26.58 13.95 -9.33
C GLN A 76 -26.87 15.43 -9.05
N THR A 77 -25.87 16.31 -9.24
CA THR A 77 -25.99 17.75 -9.00
C THR A 77 -26.41 18.56 -10.23
N ALA A 78 -26.46 17.94 -11.41
CA ALA A 78 -26.86 18.54 -12.68
C ALA A 78 -28.34 18.29 -12.97
#